data_AF-E6PDC2-F1
#
_entry.id   AF-E6PDC2-F1
#
_cell.length_a   1.000
_cell.length_b   1.000
_cell.length_c   1.000
_cell.angle_alpha   90.00
_cell.angle_beta   90.00
_cell.angle_gamma   90.00
#
_symmetry.space_group_name_H-M   'P 1'
#
loop_
_entity.id
_entity.type
_entity.pdbx_description
1 polymer ?
#
loop_
_entity_poly.entity_id
_entity_poly.type
_entity_poly.pdbx_seq_one_letter_code
_entity_poly.pdbx_strand_id
1 'polypeptide(L)'
;MPAPLPRRRERLEIRLTADERALIERAAHLHTAGDLSRMITTIAVDAARAIIREHEITEINATTRAAFYAALLETAENPALAGLFSQPPPEGYDF
;
A
#
# COMPACT_ATOMS: atom_id res chain seq x y z
N MET A 1 -16.48 10.56 29.17
CA MET A 1 -16.11 9.88 27.91
C MET A 1 -16.44 10.83 26.77
N PRO A 2 -15.47 11.46 26.10
CA PRO A 2 -15.77 12.27 24.93
C PRO A 2 -16.32 11.35 23.83
N ALA A 3 -17.42 11.75 23.19
CA ALA A 3 -17.98 11.01 22.07
C ALA A 3 -16.95 10.93 20.93
N PRO A 4 -16.79 9.79 20.24
CA PRO A 4 -15.86 9.69 19.12
C PRO A 4 -16.23 10.75 18.07
N LEU A 5 -15.24 11.54 17.63
CA LEU A 5 -15.42 12.51 16.57
C LEU A 5 -16.04 11.80 15.36
N PRO A 6 -17.09 12.36 14.74
CA PRO A 6 -17.72 11.74 13.57
C PRO A 6 -16.65 11.56 12.50
N ARG A 7 -16.43 10.31 12.05
CA ARG A 7 -15.51 10.02 10.95
C ARG A 7 -15.93 10.88 9.75
N ARG A 8 -15.07 11.82 9.37
CA ARG A 8 -15.30 12.71 8.24
C ARG A 8 -15.48 11.84 6.99
N ARG A 9 -16.68 11.89 6.41
CA ARG A 9 -16.99 11.13 5.19
C ARG A 9 -16.45 11.93 4.02
N GLU A 10 -15.64 11.29 3.18
CA GLU A 10 -15.13 11.87 1.95
C GLU A 10 -15.80 11.19 0.74
N ARG A 11 -15.98 11.94 -0.33
CA ARG A 11 -16.68 11.48 -1.54
C ARG A 11 -15.66 11.22 -2.64
N LEU A 12 -15.73 10.02 -3.20
CA LEU A 12 -14.99 9.63 -4.39
C LEU A 12 -15.92 9.77 -5.61
N GLU A 13 -15.52 10.56 -6.59
CA GLU A 13 -16.23 10.72 -7.86
C GLU A 13 -15.49 10.01 -8.98
N ILE A 14 -16.20 9.13 -9.70
CA ILE A 14 -15.65 8.32 -10.77
C ILE A 14 -16.57 8.47 -11.98
N ARG A 15 -15.98 8.62 -13.16
CA ARG A 15 -16.70 8.58 -14.43
C ARG A 15 -16.59 7.19 -15.00
N LEU A 16 -17.73 6.63 -15.39
CA LEU A 16 -17.84 5.30 -15.98
C LEU A 16 -18.59 5.43 -17.31
N THR A 17 -18.24 4.58 -18.26
CA THR A 17 -19.05 4.31 -19.44
C THR A 17 -20.36 3.61 -19.04
N ALA A 18 -21.33 3.60 -19.95
CA ALA A 18 -22.60 2.90 -19.72
C ALA A 18 -22.40 1.39 -19.51
N ASP A 19 -21.50 0.78 -20.28
CA ASP A 19 -21.20 -0.65 -20.23
C ASP A 19 -20.52 -1.04 -18.91
N GLU A 20 -19.52 -0.26 -18.47
CA GLU A 20 -18.88 -0.45 -17.16
C GLU A 20 -19.89 -0.34 -16.02
N ARG A 21 -20.78 0.65 -16.07
CA ARG A 21 -21.82 0.82 -15.06
C ARG A 21 -22.77 -0.38 -15.02
N ALA A 22 -23.27 -0.83 -16.17
CA ALA A 22 -24.18 -1.97 -16.24
C ALA A 22 -23.54 -3.26 -15.70
N LEU A 23 -22.24 -3.47 -15.99
CA LEU A 23 -21.48 -4.60 -15.46
C LEU A 23 -21.38 -4.55 -13.93
N ILE A 24 -21.03 -3.40 -13.36
CA ILE A 24 -20.88 -3.23 -11.91
C ILE A 24 -22.25 -3.35 -11.21
N GLU A 25 -23.32 -2.82 -11.79
CA GLU A 25 -24.69 -2.98 -11.27
C GLU A 25 -25.11 -4.45 -11.20
N ARG A 26 -24.85 -5.22 -12.27
CA ARG A 26 -25.08 -6.66 -12.27
C ARG A 26 -24.28 -7.36 -11.18
N ALA A 27 -23.00 -7.02 -11.03
CA ALA A 27 -22.15 -7.60 -9.99
C ALA A 27 -22.63 -7.22 -8.57
N ALA A 28 -23.11 -5.99 -8.37
CA ALA A 28 -23.67 -5.52 -7.11
C ALA A 28 -24.94 -6.31 -6.73
N HIS A 29 -25.82 -6.62 -7.69
CA HIS A 29 -26.98 -7.47 -7.44
C HIS A 29 -26.59 -8.87 -6.94
N LEU A 30 -25.46 -9.41 -7.41
CA LEU A 30 -24.99 -10.73 -7.01
C LEU A 30 -24.25 -10.74 -5.66
N HIS A 31 -23.50 -9.68 -5.34
CA HIS A 31 -22.56 -9.68 -4.21
C HIS A 31 -22.98 -8.76 -3.05
N THR A 32 -23.70 -7.67 -3.32
CA THR A 32 -24.04 -6.64 -2.31
C THR A 32 -25.54 -6.31 -2.28
N ALA A 33 -26.39 -7.23 -2.71
CA ALA A 33 -27.85 -7.04 -2.78
C ALA A 33 -28.27 -5.78 -3.59
N GLY A 34 -27.47 -5.40 -4.58
CA GLY A 34 -27.71 -4.25 -5.45
C GLY A 34 -27.13 -2.93 -4.94
N ASP A 35 -26.46 -2.89 -3.78
CA ASP A 35 -25.79 -1.69 -3.30
C ASP A 35 -24.49 -1.46 -4.08
N LEU A 36 -24.59 -0.58 -5.09
CA LEU A 36 -23.49 -0.26 -6.01
C LEU A 36 -22.33 0.44 -5.28
N SER A 37 -22.62 1.37 -4.37
CA SER A 37 -21.60 2.07 -3.61
C SER A 37 -20.84 1.10 -2.72
N ARG A 38 -21.55 0.23 -1.99
CA ARG A 38 -20.92 -0.81 -1.17
C ARG A 38 -20.06 -1.76 -2.01
N MET A 39 -20.50 -2.13 -3.21
CA MET A 39 -19.73 -2.97 -4.12
C MET A 39 -18.40 -2.33 -4.51
N ILE A 40 -18.46 -1.09 -5.03
CA ILE A 40 -17.28 -0.34 -5.47
C ILE A 40 -16.33 -0.08 -4.30
N THR A 41 -16.85 0.37 -3.15
CA THR A 41 -16.01 0.64 -1.98
C THR A 41 -15.32 -0.62 -1.46
N THR A 42 -16.01 -1.76 -1.41
CA THR A 42 -15.42 -3.01 -0.93
C THR A 42 -14.28 -3.45 -1.83
N ILE A 43 -14.51 -3.52 -3.14
CA ILE A 43 -13.49 -3.93 -4.12
C ILE A 43 -12.31 -2.96 -4.10
N ALA A 44 -12.55 -1.65 -4.12
CA ALA A 44 -11.50 -0.65 -4.15
C ALA A 44 -10.61 -0.72 -2.89
N VAL A 45 -11.20 -0.90 -1.71
CA VAL A 45 -10.46 -1.02 -0.46
C VAL A 45 -9.65 -2.32 -0.41
N ASP A 46 -10.22 -3.43 -0.86
CA ASP A 46 -9.52 -4.71 -0.86
C ASP A 46 -8.35 -4.73 -1.86
N ALA A 47 -8.55 -4.15 -3.05
CA ALA A 47 -7.50 -3.96 -4.04
C ALA A 47 -6.38 -3.04 -3.52
N ALA A 48 -6.74 -1.89 -2.93
CA ALA A 48 -5.75 -0.96 -2.36
C ALA A 48 -4.91 -1.63 -1.27
N ARG A 49 -5.54 -2.41 -0.38
CA ARG A 49 -4.82 -3.18 0.65
C ARG A 49 -3.88 -4.22 0.05
N ALA A 50 -4.29 -4.90 -1.01
CA ALA A 50 -3.44 -5.89 -1.67
C ALA A 50 -2.21 -5.23 -2.30
N ILE A 51 -2.41 -4.13 -3.03
CA ILE A 51 -1.33 -3.36 -3.67
C ILE A 51 -0.35 -2.82 -2.62
N ILE A 52 -0.86 -2.23 -1.53
CA ILE A 52 -0.01 -1.71 -0.45
C ILE A 52 0.81 -2.84 0.17
N ARG A 53 0.18 -3.98 0.51
CA ARG A 53 0.91 -5.13 1.07
C ARG A 53 2.01 -5.61 0.14
N GLU A 54 1.74 -5.70 -1.15
CA GLU A 54 2.74 -6.12 -2.15
C GLU A 54 3.98 -5.22 -2.16
N HIS A 55 3.81 -3.91 -1.97
CA HIS A 55 4.90 -2.94 -2.03
C HIS A 55 5.61 -2.74 -0.67
N GLU A 56 4.87 -2.77 0.44
CA GLU A 56 5.42 -2.49 1.77
C GLU A 56 5.91 -3.74 2.50
N ILE A 57 5.40 -4.92 2.15
CA ILE A 57 5.70 -6.17 2.84
C ILE A 57 6.47 -7.08 1.90
N THR A 58 7.78 -7.15 2.10
CA THR A 58 8.59 -8.20 1.49
C THR A 58 8.44 -9.49 2.29
N GLU A 59 7.74 -10.48 1.74
CA GLU A 59 7.74 -11.82 2.31
C GLU A 59 9.09 -12.50 2.04
N ILE A 60 9.87 -12.71 3.09
CA ILE A 60 11.15 -13.39 3.02
C ILE A 60 10.97 -14.85 3.42
N ASN A 61 11.33 -15.76 2.52
CA ASN A 61 11.30 -17.20 2.79
C ASN A 61 12.34 -17.60 3.85
N ALA A 62 12.27 -18.83 4.37
CA ALA A 62 13.14 -19.29 5.46
C ALA A 62 14.65 -19.12 5.18
N THR A 63 15.07 -19.36 3.93
CA THR A 63 16.46 -19.21 3.48
C THR A 63 16.89 -17.74 3.46
N THR A 64 16.06 -16.87 2.88
CA THR A 64 16.34 -15.43 2.82
C THR A 64 16.26 -14.80 4.21
N ARG A 65 15.39 -15.31 5.09
CA ARG A 65 15.31 -14.90 6.49
C ARG A 65 16.63 -15.16 7.22
N ALA A 66 17.20 -16.35 7.09
CA ALA A 66 18.49 -16.67 7.72
C ALA A 66 19.62 -15.75 7.22
N ALA A 67 19.69 -15.51 5.91
CA ALA A 67 20.67 -14.59 5.32
C ALA A 67 20.47 -13.14 5.78
N PHE A 68 19.22 -12.68 5.87
CA PHE A 68 18.90 -11.35 6.36
C PHE A 68 19.30 -11.15 7.83
N TYR A 69 18.98 -12.11 8.71
CA TYR A 69 19.40 -12.04 10.11
C TYR A 69 20.92 -12.13 10.27
N ALA A 70 21.60 -12.95 9.48
CA ALA A 70 23.05 -13.00 9.47
C ALA A 70 23.65 -11.64 9.09
N ALA A 71 23.14 -11.00 8.02
CA ALA A 71 23.56 -9.67 7.61
C ALA A 71 23.23 -8.56 8.63
N LEU A 72 22.15 -8.72 9.42
CA LEU A 72 21.78 -7.76 10.45
C LEU A 72 22.68 -7.87 11.70
N LEU A 73 23.16 -9.07 12.02
CA LEU A 73 23.97 -9.35 13.21
C LEU A 73 25.48 -9.25 12.95
N GLU A 74 25.93 -9.59 11.75
CA GLU A 74 27.29 -9.37 11.28
C GLU A 74 27.35 -8.04 10.52
N THR A 75 27.45 -6.93 11.26
CA THR A 75 27.76 -5.63 10.66
C THR A 75 29.23 -5.63 10.21
N ALA A 76 29.49 -6.01 8.96
CA ALA A 76 30.74 -5.72 8.29
C ALA A 76 30.63 -4.33 7.65
N GLU A 77 31.51 -3.40 8.04
CA GLU A 77 31.61 -2.11 7.37
C GLU A 77 31.98 -2.31 5.90
N ASN A 78 31.14 -1.81 4.99
CA ASN A 78 31.51 -1.76 3.58
C ASN A 78 32.32 -0.47 3.34
N PRO A 79 33.62 -0.56 3.01
CA PRO A 79 34.48 0.61 2.87
C PRO A 79 34.03 1.55 1.74
N ALA A 80 33.36 1.03 0.71
CA ALA A 80 32.80 1.86 -0.35
C ALA A 80 31.60 2.69 0.15
N LEU A 81 30.76 2.12 1.03
CA LEU A 81 29.68 2.87 1.67
C LEU A 81 30.23 3.92 2.65
N ALA A 82 31.25 3.56 3.44
CA ALA A 82 31.91 4.51 4.35
C ALA A 82 32.51 5.72 3.61
N GLY A 83 33.11 5.49 2.43
CA GLY A 83 33.61 6.55 1.56
C GLY A 83 32.50 7.48 1.06
N LEU A 84 31.33 6.96 0.68
CA LEU A 84 30.17 7.74 0.24
C LEU A 84 29.59 8.61 1.35
N PHE A 85 29.42 8.07 2.56
CA PHE A 85 28.92 8.84 3.71
C PHE A 85 29.93 9.87 4.25
N SER A 86 31.20 9.77 3.86
CA SER A 86 32.24 10.75 4.19
C SER A 86 32.32 11.90 3.18
N GLN A 87 31.61 11.81 2.04
CA GLN A 87 31.54 12.90 1.07
C GLN A 87 30.49 13.93 1.51
N PRO A 88 30.71 15.24 1.25
CA PRO A 88 29.68 16.23 1.46
C PRO A 88 28.45 15.87 0.60
N PRO A 89 27.22 16.11 1.10
CA PRO A 89 26.01 15.83 0.32
C PRO A 89 26.08 16.56 -1.03
N PRO A 90 25.60 15.93 -2.11
CA PRO A 90 25.61 16.55 -3.43
C PRO A 90 24.86 17.89 -3.40
N GLU A 91 25.36 18.88 -4.13
CA GLU A 91 24.77 20.24 -4.18
C GLU A 91 23.27 20.16 -4.51
N GLY A 92 22.44 20.74 -3.63
CA GLY A 92 20.97 20.79 -3.80
C GLY A 92 20.16 19.84 -2.91
N TYR A 93 20.77 19.13 -1.96
CA TYR A 93 20.07 18.33 -0.94
C TYR A 93 20.12 19.00 0.45
N ASP A 94 18.96 19.38 0.99
CA ASP A 94 18.77 19.76 2.40
C ASP A 94 18.14 18.58 3.17
N PHE A 95 18.67 18.25 4.36
CA PHE A 95 18.12 17.25 5.29
C PHE A 95 17.18 17.89 6.31
#